data_AF-A0A5N7BQA4-F1
#
_entry.id   AF-A0A5N7BQA4-F1
#
_cell.length_a   1.000
_cell.length_b   1.000
_cell.length_c   1.000
_cell.angle_alpha   90.00
_cell.angle_beta   90.00
_cell.angle_gamma   90.00
#
_symmetry.space_group_name_H-M   'P 1'
#
loop_
_entity.id
_entity.type
_entity.pdbx_description
1 polymer ?
#
loop_
_entity_poly.entity_id
_entity_poly.type
_entity_poly.pdbx_seq_one_letter_code
_entity_poly.pdbx_strand_id
1 'polypeptide(L)'
;MDAESVAKHMQPWQQILAFIARTQAPRTETHPPYGMTPRQRKKWQQLWQLATAHSHTEGDFRERDPELARWIMSDIKHACLEFCIELLNQAYHAQEYESILICALAVLGHGEFGWRDPESYPPILSRVIKIGRYIIVRKACYSLNDL
;
A
#
# COMPACT_ATOMS: atom_id res chain seq x y z
N MET A 1 8.98 -10.42 12.93
CA MET A 1 7.52 -10.22 13.02
C MET A 1 6.90 -11.47 12.42
N ASP A 2 6.13 -12.23 13.19
CA ASP A 2 5.44 -13.42 12.69
C ASP A 2 4.22 -13.05 11.82
N ALA A 3 3.64 -14.04 11.13
CA ALA A 3 2.54 -13.83 10.19
C ALA A 3 1.26 -13.32 10.87
N GLU A 4 0.98 -13.75 12.10
CA GLU A 4 -0.21 -13.37 12.86
C GLU A 4 -0.14 -11.89 13.28
N SER A 5 1.03 -11.45 13.73
CA SER A 5 1.33 -10.07 14.03
C SER A 5 1.21 -9.19 12.79
N VAL A 6 1.69 -9.62 11.63
CA VAL A 6 1.52 -8.87 10.37
C VAL A 6 0.04 -8.69 10.04
N ALA A 7 -0.76 -9.77 10.09
CA ALA A 7 -2.20 -9.70 9.79
C ALA A 7 -2.93 -8.71 10.72
N LYS A 8 -2.65 -8.75 12.02
CA LYS A 8 -3.28 -7.87 13.03
C LYS A 8 -2.96 -6.39 12.81
N HIS A 9 -1.79 -6.06 12.25
CA HIS A 9 -1.36 -4.67 12.05
C HIS A 9 -1.59 -4.16 10.62
N MET A 10 -2.14 -4.98 9.71
CA MET A 10 -2.27 -4.68 8.28
C MET A 10 -3.41 -3.70 7.95
N GLN A 11 -4.47 -3.66 8.77
CA GLN A 11 -5.70 -2.90 8.48
C GLN A 11 -5.45 -1.44 8.04
N PRO A 12 -4.60 -0.62 8.71
CA PRO A 12 -4.34 0.74 8.28
C PRO A 12 -3.75 0.85 6.87
N TRP A 13 -2.87 -0.08 6.49
CA TRP A 13 -2.30 -0.11 5.14
C TRP A 13 -3.32 -0.49 4.08
N GLN A 14 -4.23 -1.42 4.39
CA GLN A 14 -5.35 -1.73 3.50
C GLN A 14 -6.25 -0.51 3.29
N GLN A 15 -6.53 0.25 4.35
CA GLN A 15 -7.31 1.48 4.27
C GLN A 15 -6.62 2.56 3.43
N ILE A 16 -5.30 2.74 3.61
CA ILE A 16 -4.47 3.64 2.78
C ILE A 16 -4.59 3.26 1.30
N LEU A 17 -4.35 2.00 0.95
CA LEU A 17 -4.40 1.53 -0.44
C LEU A 17 -5.82 1.67 -1.03
N ALA A 18 -6.86 1.37 -0.25
CA ALA A 18 -8.24 1.52 -0.69
C ALA A 18 -8.64 2.99 -0.91
N PHE A 19 -8.16 3.91 -0.07
CA PHE A 19 -8.36 5.34 -0.26
C PHE A 19 -7.69 5.82 -1.56
N ILE A 20 -6.44 5.43 -1.78
CA ILE A 20 -5.70 5.74 -3.01
C ILE A 20 -6.46 5.20 -4.23
N ALA A 21 -6.86 3.93 -4.22
CA ALA A 21 -7.63 3.34 -5.32
C ALA A 21 -8.89 4.15 -5.67
N ARG A 22 -9.65 4.57 -4.65
CA ARG A 22 -10.90 5.35 -4.85
C ARG A 22 -10.68 6.78 -5.33
N THR A 23 -9.51 7.35 -5.08
CA THR A 23 -9.19 8.73 -5.47
C THR A 23 -8.51 8.81 -6.84
N GLN A 24 -7.95 7.71 -7.34
CA GLN A 24 -7.41 7.62 -8.70
C GLN A 24 -8.46 7.29 -9.77
N ALA A 25 -9.70 6.97 -9.38
CA ALA A 25 -10.80 6.80 -10.32
C ALA A 25 -11.16 8.16 -10.98
N PRO A 26 -11.53 8.19 -12.27
CA PRO A 26 -11.93 9.43 -12.93
C PRO A 26 -13.11 10.05 -12.16
N ARG A 27 -12.90 11.29 -11.70
CA ARG A 27 -13.90 12.08 -10.97
C ARG A 27 -14.12 13.40 -11.67
N THR A 28 -15.34 13.89 -11.60
CA THR A 28 -15.79 15.16 -12.18
C THR A 28 -15.45 16.38 -11.33
N GLU A 29 -14.96 16.18 -10.10
CA GLU A 29 -14.70 17.25 -9.14
C GLU A 29 -13.22 17.62 -9.07
N THR A 30 -12.92 18.91 -8.85
CA THR A 30 -11.56 19.41 -8.61
C THR A 30 -11.01 18.89 -7.29
N HIS A 31 -9.94 18.10 -7.35
CA HIS A 31 -9.25 17.61 -6.16
C HIS A 31 -8.15 18.57 -5.70
N PRO A 32 -7.87 18.65 -4.38
CA PRO A 32 -6.73 19.40 -3.88
C PRO A 32 -5.42 18.90 -4.52
N PRO A 33 -4.34 19.71 -4.53
CA PRO A 33 -3.13 19.45 -5.30
C PRO A 33 -2.31 18.24 -4.83
N TYR A 34 -2.82 17.42 -3.92
CA TYR A 34 -2.19 16.15 -3.55
C TYR A 34 -2.27 15.19 -4.73
N GLY A 35 -1.12 14.68 -5.15
CA GLY A 35 -1.03 13.82 -6.32
C GLY A 35 0.12 12.86 -6.17
N MET A 36 -0.02 11.71 -6.82
CA MET A 36 1.13 10.82 -6.97
C MET A 36 2.23 11.54 -7.74
N THR A 37 3.45 11.43 -7.23
CA THR A 37 4.64 11.79 -8.01
C THR A 37 4.68 10.94 -9.30
N PRO A 38 5.43 11.36 -10.33
CA PRO A 38 5.55 10.57 -11.55
C PRO A 38 6.01 9.12 -11.31
N ARG A 39 6.88 8.90 -10.31
CA ARG A 39 7.36 7.56 -9.92
C ARG A 39 6.25 6.71 -9.28
N GLN A 40 5.54 7.30 -8.32
CA GLN A 40 4.39 6.65 -7.67
C GLN A 40 3.30 6.32 -8.69
N ARG A 41 3.00 7.23 -9.61
CA ARG A 41 1.99 7.04 -10.66
C ARG A 41 2.34 5.88 -11.58
N LYS A 42 3.61 5.78 -11.99
CA LYS A 42 4.09 4.67 -12.83
C LYS A 42 3.87 3.32 -12.15
N LYS A 43 4.26 3.19 -10.88
CA LYS A 43 4.05 1.94 -10.12
C LYS A 43 2.58 1.64 -9.86
N TRP A 44 1.78 2.67 -9.57
CA TRP A 44 0.33 2.54 -9.42
C TRP A 44 -0.33 2.00 -10.68
N GLN A 45 0.00 2.54 -11.87
CA GLN A 45 -0.54 2.08 -13.14
C GLN A 45 -0.20 0.60 -13.40
N GLN A 46 1.03 0.18 -13.12
CA GLN A 46 1.45 -1.22 -13.22
C GLN A 46 0.64 -2.13 -12.29
N LEU A 47 0.48 -1.74 -11.02
CA LEU A 47 -0.34 -2.48 -10.05
C LEU A 47 -1.81 -2.57 -10.51
N TRP A 48 -2.38 -1.46 -10.96
CA TRP A 48 -3.79 -1.38 -11.36
C TRP A 48 -4.07 -2.25 -12.60
N GLN A 49 -3.17 -2.26 -13.58
CA GLN A 49 -3.25 -3.15 -14.75
C GLN A 49 -3.23 -4.63 -14.35
N LEU A 50 -2.31 -5.02 -13.46
CA LEU A 50 -2.25 -6.41 -13.00
C LEU A 50 -3.48 -6.80 -12.17
N ALA A 51 -3.97 -5.91 -11.30
CA ALA A 51 -5.15 -6.16 -10.48
C ALA A 51 -6.43 -6.32 -11.32
N THR A 52 -6.62 -5.46 -12.32
CA THR A 52 -7.76 -5.56 -13.25
C THR A 52 -7.67 -6.82 -14.11
N ALA A 53 -6.48 -7.18 -14.60
CA ALA A 53 -6.28 -8.45 -15.32
C ALA A 53 -6.54 -9.69 -14.44
N HIS A 54 -6.06 -9.72 -13.19
CA HIS A 54 -6.27 -10.83 -12.26
C HIS A 54 -7.74 -11.03 -11.89
N SER A 55 -8.54 -9.96 -11.82
CA SER A 55 -9.99 -10.06 -11.54
C SER A 55 -10.78 -10.83 -12.61
N HIS A 56 -10.20 -11.03 -13.79
CA HIS A 56 -10.79 -11.80 -14.89
C HIS A 56 -10.28 -13.26 -14.98
N THR A 57 -9.35 -13.69 -14.11
CA THR A 57 -8.63 -14.98 -14.24
C THR A 57 -8.60 -15.79 -12.94
N GLU A 58 -9.57 -15.64 -12.04
CA GLU A 58 -9.67 -16.44 -10.79
C GLU A 58 -10.16 -17.89 -11.04
N GLY A 59 -9.58 -18.58 -12.01
CA GLY A 59 -9.95 -19.95 -12.40
C GLY A 59 -8.87 -21.03 -12.26
N ASP A 60 -7.57 -20.71 -12.20
CA ASP A 60 -6.58 -21.75 -12.49
C ASP A 60 -5.20 -21.56 -11.85
N PHE A 61 -5.11 -21.63 -10.52
CA PHE A 61 -3.81 -21.81 -9.85
C PHE A 61 -3.94 -22.75 -8.64
N ARG A 62 -4.15 -24.03 -8.93
CA ARG A 62 -4.00 -25.12 -7.95
C ARG A 62 -3.14 -26.24 -8.54
N GLU A 63 -1.84 -25.99 -8.63
CA GLU A 63 -0.80 -27.03 -8.60
C GLU A 63 0.58 -26.37 -8.65
N ARG A 64 1.02 -25.81 -7.52
CA ARG A 64 2.44 -25.51 -7.33
C ARG A 64 2.82 -25.91 -5.92
N ASP A 65 4.00 -26.52 -5.80
CA ASP A 65 4.60 -26.93 -4.53
C ASP A 65 4.39 -25.83 -3.46
N PRO A 66 3.69 -26.12 -2.35
CA PRO A 66 3.36 -25.15 -1.32
C PRO A 66 4.58 -24.46 -0.72
N GLU A 67 5.76 -25.11 -0.72
CA GLU A 67 6.98 -24.52 -0.19
C GLU A 67 7.59 -23.49 -1.15
N LEU A 68 7.62 -23.81 -2.44
CA LEU A 68 8.12 -22.91 -3.48
C LEU A 68 7.13 -21.77 -3.77
N ALA A 69 5.82 -22.03 -3.71
CA ALA A 69 4.77 -21.03 -3.84
C ALA A 69 4.79 -19.98 -2.72
N ARG A 70 5.29 -20.32 -1.53
CA ARG A 70 5.52 -19.34 -0.44
C ARG A 70 6.59 -18.31 -0.77
N TRP A 71 7.56 -18.68 -1.62
CA TRP A 71 8.66 -17.82 -2.05
C TRP A 71 8.38 -17.09 -3.37
N ILE A 72 7.55 -17.67 -4.24
CA ILE A 72 7.13 -17.03 -5.48
C ILE A 72 6.12 -15.92 -5.16
N MET A 73 6.60 -14.68 -5.24
CA MET A 73 5.72 -13.53 -5.21
C MET A 73 5.01 -13.45 -6.56
N SER A 74 3.68 -13.52 -6.57
CA SER A 74 2.94 -13.27 -7.79
C SER A 74 3.19 -11.85 -8.29
N ASP A 75 3.09 -11.63 -9.59
CA ASP A 75 3.35 -10.33 -10.22
C ASP A 75 2.55 -9.20 -9.56
N ILE A 76 1.29 -9.46 -9.20
CA ILE A 76 0.44 -8.51 -8.49
C ILE A 76 0.95 -8.19 -7.07
N LYS A 77 1.45 -9.18 -6.33
CA LYS A 77 2.03 -8.97 -4.99
C LYS A 77 3.32 -8.16 -5.09
N HIS A 78 4.16 -8.44 -6.09
CA HIS A 78 5.38 -7.70 -6.34
C HIS A 78 5.09 -6.26 -6.76
N ALA A 79 4.14 -6.03 -7.66
CA ALA A 79 3.70 -4.69 -8.05
C ALA A 79 3.12 -3.89 -6.87
N CYS A 80 2.38 -4.57 -5.97
CA CYS A 80 1.86 -3.94 -4.75
C CYS A 80 3.00 -3.54 -3.81
N LEU A 81 4.00 -4.40 -3.63
CA LEU A 81 5.19 -4.13 -2.84
C LEU A 81 5.96 -2.92 -3.39
N GLU A 82 6.24 -2.91 -4.69
CA GLU A 82 6.92 -1.82 -5.40
C GLU A 82 6.19 -0.48 -5.24
N PHE A 83 4.86 -0.48 -5.38
CA PHE A 83 4.06 0.70 -5.17
C PHE A 83 4.14 1.21 -3.72
N CYS A 84 4.05 0.31 -2.73
CA CYS A 84 4.19 0.67 -1.32
C CYS A 84 5.57 1.26 -1.01
N ILE A 85 6.64 0.76 -1.64
CA ILE A 85 7.99 1.31 -1.52
C ILE A 85 8.05 2.73 -2.08
N GLU A 86 7.48 3.00 -3.26
CA GLU A 86 7.44 4.37 -3.82
C GLU A 86 6.60 5.34 -2.98
N LEU A 87 5.57 4.86 -2.27
CA LEU A 87 4.84 5.68 -1.29
C LEU A 87 5.76 6.09 -0.12
N LEU A 88 6.58 5.16 0.36
CA LEU A 88 7.51 5.40 1.46
C LEU A 88 8.76 6.20 1.04
N ASN A 89 9.13 6.16 -0.24
CA ASN A 89 10.33 6.78 -0.79
C ASN A 89 10.15 8.27 -1.18
N GLN A 90 9.12 8.94 -0.66
CA GLN A 90 8.92 10.35 -0.93
C GLN A 90 9.93 11.19 -0.13
N ALA A 91 10.80 11.91 -0.81
CA ALA A 91 11.62 12.96 -0.20
C ALA A 91 10.70 14.13 0.17
N TYR A 92 10.63 14.46 1.46
CA TYR A 92 9.82 15.58 1.93
C TYR A 92 10.45 16.89 1.44
N HIS A 93 9.78 17.55 0.49
CA HIS A 93 9.96 18.97 0.21
C HIS A 93 8.92 19.78 1.02
N ALA A 94 9.09 21.10 1.09
CA ALA A 94 8.48 22.03 2.07
C ALA A 94 6.94 22.02 2.23
N GLN A 95 6.18 21.20 1.49
CA GLN A 95 4.72 21.08 1.60
C GLN A 95 4.30 19.62 1.88
N GLU A 96 4.07 19.31 3.16
CA GLU A 96 3.67 17.97 3.63
C GLU A 96 2.36 17.47 3.00
N TYR A 97 1.46 18.40 2.65
CA TYR A 97 0.15 18.12 2.06
C TYR A 97 0.21 17.70 0.59
N GLU A 98 1.37 17.78 -0.08
CA GLU A 98 1.53 17.20 -1.42
C GLU A 98 1.72 15.67 -1.37
N SER A 99 2.03 15.11 -0.20
CA SER A 99 2.19 13.67 -0.04
C SER A 99 0.85 12.95 -0.02
N ILE A 100 0.63 12.10 -1.03
CA ILE A 100 -0.53 11.21 -1.08
C ILE A 100 -0.60 10.27 0.13
N LEU A 101 0.55 9.88 0.70
CA LEU A 101 0.61 9.06 1.89
C LEU A 101 0.15 9.84 3.13
N ILE A 102 0.61 11.08 3.31
CA ILE A 102 0.14 11.95 4.42
C ILE A 102 -1.36 12.20 4.30
N CYS A 103 -1.89 12.43 3.10
CA CYS A 103 -3.32 12.58 2.88
C CYS A 103 -4.09 11.30 3.25
N ALA A 104 -3.60 10.14 2.82
CA ALA A 104 -4.22 8.86 3.17
C ALA A 104 -4.18 8.59 4.67
N LEU A 105 -3.10 8.99 5.36
CA LEU A 105 -2.99 8.91 6.82
C LEU A 105 -4.01 9.81 7.52
N ALA A 106 -4.18 11.06 7.06
CA ALA A 106 -5.16 11.98 7.64
C ALA A 106 -6.57 11.38 7.61
N VAL A 107 -6.93 10.67 6.54
CA VAL A 107 -8.23 9.98 6.39
C VAL A 107 -8.40 8.85 7.41
N LEU A 108 -7.32 8.21 7.88
CA LEU A 108 -7.43 7.21 8.96
C LEU A 108 -7.90 7.84 10.29
N GLY A 109 -7.76 9.15 10.43
CA GLY A 109 -8.29 9.95 11.53
C GLY A 109 -9.82 10.04 11.51
N HIS A 110 -10.48 9.64 10.43
CA HIS A 110 -11.93 9.58 10.37
C HIS A 110 -12.43 8.21 10.89
N GLY A 111 -13.24 8.24 11.93
CA GLY A 111 -13.93 7.09 12.52
C GLY A 111 -15.37 6.96 12.03
N GLU A 112 -16.15 6.12 12.69
CA GLU A 112 -17.57 5.90 12.37
C GLU A 112 -18.45 7.10 12.76
N PHE A 113 -18.12 7.77 13.86
CA PHE A 113 -18.87 8.90 14.42
C PHE A 113 -18.21 10.26 14.19
N GLY A 114 -17.35 10.37 13.17
CA GLY A 114 -16.59 11.58 12.85
C GLY A 114 -15.10 11.45 13.18
N TRP A 115 -14.45 12.57 13.49
CA TRP A 115 -13.01 12.58 13.76
C TRP A 115 -12.66 11.84 15.05
N ARG A 116 -11.60 11.04 14.96
CA ARG A 116 -11.02 10.30 16.08
C ARG A 116 -10.35 11.24 17.08
N ASP A 117 -10.33 10.81 18.34
CA ASP A 117 -9.61 11.51 19.41
C ASP A 117 -8.09 11.46 19.19
N PRO A 118 -7.33 12.53 19.54
CA PRO A 118 -5.87 12.55 19.43
C PRO A 118 -5.16 11.35 20.06
N GLU A 119 -5.64 10.82 21.19
CA GLU A 119 -5.05 9.66 21.88
C GLU A 119 -5.18 8.36 21.08
N SER A 120 -6.16 8.29 20.17
CA SER A 120 -6.42 7.09 19.37
C SER A 120 -5.58 6.98 18.09
N TYR A 121 -4.89 8.06 17.71
CA TYR A 121 -4.11 8.14 16.48
C TYR A 121 -2.70 7.52 16.58
N PRO A 122 -1.93 7.69 17.69
CA PRO A 122 -0.60 7.08 17.83
C PRO A 122 -0.57 5.54 17.63
N PRO A 123 -1.55 4.76 18.12
CA PRO A 123 -1.62 3.33 17.82
C PRO A 123 -1.77 3.01 16.33
N ILE A 124 -2.51 3.84 15.57
CA ILE A 124 -2.69 3.69 14.12
C ILE A 124 -1.36 3.95 13.41
N LEU A 125 -0.70 5.06 13.73
CA LEU A 125 0.62 5.39 13.17
C LEU A 125 1.66 4.32 13.51
N SER A 126 1.64 3.77 14.74
CA SER A 126 2.53 2.67 15.14
C SER A 126 2.33 1.44 14.26
N ARG A 127 1.08 1.06 13.94
CA ARG A 127 0.77 -0.04 13.01
C ARG A 127 1.30 0.26 11.61
N VAL A 128 1.08 1.48 11.11
CA VAL A 128 1.60 1.90 9.80
C VAL A 128 3.13 1.79 9.75
N ILE A 129 3.82 2.32 10.75
CA ILE A 129 5.30 2.28 10.82
C ILE A 129 5.81 0.84 10.91
N LYS A 130 5.18 -0.01 11.75
CA LYS A 130 5.56 -1.42 11.88
C LYS A 130 5.46 -2.17 10.55
N ILE A 131 4.32 -2.03 9.86
CA ILE A 131 4.13 -2.67 8.56
C ILE A 131 5.01 -2.03 7.47
N GLY A 132 5.23 -0.72 7.51
CA GLY A 132 6.14 -0.03 6.60
C GLY A 132 7.58 -0.57 6.70
N ARG A 133 8.07 -0.80 7.92
CA ARG A 133 9.37 -1.46 8.14
C ARG A 133 9.38 -2.89 7.60
N TYR A 134 8.29 -3.64 7.79
CA TYR A 134 8.15 -4.98 7.25
C TYR A 134 8.17 -4.99 5.70
N ILE A 135 7.50 -4.04 5.05
CA ILE A 135 7.50 -3.84 3.58
C ILE A 135 8.93 -3.64 3.06
N ILE A 136 9.73 -2.79 3.73
CA ILE A 136 11.13 -2.54 3.36
C ILE A 136 11.96 -3.82 3.49
N VAL A 137 11.84 -4.55 4.61
CA VAL A 137 12.54 -5.82 4.80
C VAL A 137 12.13 -6.84 3.73
N ARG A 138 10.84 -6.94 3.42
CA ARG A 138 10.34 -7.83 2.37
C ARG A 138 10.92 -7.49 1.00
N LYS A 139 11.06 -6.21 0.66
CA LYS A 139 11.71 -5.77 -0.58
C LYS A 139 13.19 -6.12 -0.61
N ALA A 140 13.91 -5.94 0.49
CA ALA A 140 15.32 -6.30 0.60
C ALA A 140 15.53 -7.82 0.43
N CYS A 141 14.74 -8.65 1.13
CA CYS A 141 14.80 -10.10 1.00
C CYS A 141 14.50 -10.57 -0.43
N TYR A 142 13.54 -9.95 -1.10
CA TYR A 142 13.22 -10.31 -2.48
C TYR A 142 14.34 -9.92 -3.45
N SER A 143 14.90 -8.71 -3.30
CA SER A 143 15.97 -8.22 -4.17
C SER A 143 17.29 -9.02 -4.01
N LEU A 144 17.50 -9.67 -2.86
CA LEU A 144 18.63 -10.56 -2.62
C LEU A 144 18.42 -11.96 -3.24
N ASN A 145 17.18 -12.39 -3.43
CA ASN A 145 16.86 -13.68 -4.04
C ASN A 145 16.81 -13.62 -5.58
N ASP A 146 16.82 -12.42 -6.15
CA ASP A 146 16.87 -12.17 -7.60
C ASP A 146 18.32 -11.99 -8.13
N LEU A 147 19.34 -12.11 -7.26
CA LEU A 147 20.78 -12.12 -7.57
C LEU A 147 21.31 -13.56 -7.65
#